data_AF-A0A0T9LRQ5-F1
#
_entry.id   AF-A0A0T9LRQ5-F1
#
_cell.length_a   1.000
_cell.length_b   1.000
_cell.length_c   1.000
_cell.angle_alpha   90.00
_cell.angle_beta   90.00
_cell.angle_gamma   90.00
#
_symmetry.space_group_name_H-M   'P 1'
#
loop_
_entity.id
_entity.type
_entity.pdbx_description
1 polymer ?
#
loop_
_entity_poly.entity_id
_entity_poly.type
_entity_poly.pdbx_seq_one_letter_code
_entity_poly.pdbx_strand_id
1 'polypeptide(L)' 'MNDEEDQTTNAVVKFCPICGDQMHKETMYGALWWVCNDLECGFIELIE' A
#
# COMPACT_ATOMS: atom_id res chain seq x y z
N MET A 1 -27.41 18.35 -4.06
CA MET A 1 -26.43 18.43 -2.96
C MET A 1 -25.71 17.10 -2.98
N ASN A 2 -24.39 17.15 -3.15
CA ASN A 2 -23.42 16.05 -3.20
C ASN A 2 -23.93 14.65 -2.90
N ASP A 3 -24.08 13.83 -3.94
CA ASP A 3 -23.77 12.41 -3.84
C ASP A 3 -22.25 12.32 -4.03
N GLU A 4 -21.53 12.42 -2.92
CA GLU A 4 -20.13 12.00 -2.86
C GLU A 4 -20.12 10.51 -3.23
N GLU A 5 -19.80 10.23 -4.50
CA GLU A 5 -19.52 8.89 -5.00
C GLU A 5 -18.46 8.29 -4.09
N ASP A 6 -18.96 7.48 -3.17
CA ASP A 6 -18.23 6.63 -2.26
C ASP A 6 -17.27 5.81 -3.11
N GLN A 7 -16.03 6.30 -3.19
CA GLN A 7 -14.90 5.57 -3.72
C GLN A 7 -14.61 4.42 -2.75
N THR A 8 -15.51 3.43 -2.69
CA THR A 8 -15.18 2.05 -2.31
C THR A 8 -14.27 1.49 -3.41
N THR A 9 -13.12 2.13 -3.60
CA THR A 9 -11.92 1.42 -4.02
C THR A 9 -11.65 0.50 -2.85
N ASN A 10 -11.86 -0.79 -3.06
CA ASN A 10 -11.58 -1.82 -2.09
C ASN A 10 -10.08 -1.76 -1.82
N ALA A 11 -9.67 -0.88 -0.89
CA ALA A 11 -8.30 -0.58 -0.59
C ALA A 11 -7.73 -1.86 -0.01
N VAL A 12 -7.00 -2.61 -0.85
CA VAL A 12 -6.36 -3.85 -0.44
C VAL A 12 -5.44 -3.48 0.72
N VAL A 13 -5.78 -3.90 1.93
CA VAL A 13 -4.92 -3.70 3.09
C VAL A 13 -3.93 -4.84 3.12
N LYS A 14 -2.64 -4.53 3.03
CA LYS A 14 -1.56 -5.50 3.16
C LYS A 14 -0.70 -5.15 4.37
N PHE A 15 -0.20 -6.17 5.04
CA PHE A 15 0.68 -6.04 6.19
C PHE A 15 2.05 -6.62 5.84
N CYS A 16 3.10 -6.02 6.40
CA CYS A 16 4.47 -6.45 6.22
C CYS A 16 4.68 -7.79 6.94
N PRO A 17 5.21 -8.81 6.25
CA PRO A 17 5.44 -10.13 6.85
C PRO A 17 6.60 -10.14 7.86
N ILE A 18 7.38 -9.06 7.97
CA ILE A 18 8.56 -8.97 8.84
C ILE A 18 8.21 -8.34 10.19
N CYS A 19 7.65 -7.12 10.19
CA CYS A 19 7.32 -6.38 11.40
C CYS A 19 5.82 -6.39 11.75
N GLY A 20 4.95 -6.76 10.80
CA GLY A 20 3.50 -6.75 10.99
C GLY A 20 2.82 -5.40 10.75
N ASP A 21 3.58 -4.34 10.44
CA ASP A 21 3.01 -3.02 10.12
C ASP A 21 2.26 -3.00 8.79
N GLN A 22 1.37 -2.01 8.63
CA GLN A 22 0.68 -1.83 7.35
C GLN A 22 1.67 -1.43 6.24
N MET A 23 1.34 -1.86 5.03
CA MET A 23 2.02 -1.45 3.80
C MET A 23 1.11 -0.52 3.02
N HIS A 24 1.71 0.42 2.30
CA HIS A 24 1.03 1.27 1.33
C HIS A 24 1.52 0.96 -0.08
N LYS A 25 0.72 1.33 -1.08
CA LYS A 25 1.13 1.20 -2.49
C LYS A 25 1.87 2.46 -2.91
N GLU A 26 3.02 2.29 -3.52
CA GLU A 26 3.79 3.39 -4.09
C GLU A 26 4.29 3.01 -5.50
N THR A 27 4.18 3.95 -6.45
CA THR A 27 4.70 3.74 -7.80
C THR A 27 6.17 4.15 -7.85
N MET A 28 7.05 3.18 -8.04
CA MET A 28 8.50 3.37 -8.16
C MET A 28 9.00 2.78 -9.48
N TYR A 29 9.84 3.52 -10.20
CA TYR A 29 10.41 3.09 -11.48
C TYR A 29 9.37 2.67 -12.54
N GLY A 30 8.16 3.23 -12.48
CA GLY A 30 7.07 2.91 -13.41
C GLY A 30 6.30 1.63 -13.08
N ALA A 31 6.59 0.97 -11.96
CA ALA A 31 5.84 -0.18 -11.45
C ALA A 31 5.24 0.13 -10.08
N LEU A 32 4.20 -0.59 -9.69
CA LEU A 32 3.53 -0.41 -8.41
C LEU A 32 4.14 -1.36 -7.38
N TRP A 33 4.46 -0.86 -6.18
CA TRP A 33 5.11 -1.62 -5.12
C TRP A 33 4.32 -1.49 -3.83
N TRP A 34 4.30 -2.55 -3.03
CA TRP A 34 3.99 -2.48 -1.62
C TRP A 34 5.22 -2.01 -0.85
N VAL A 35 5.09 -0.91 -0.14
CA VAL A 35 6.14 -0.35 0.71
C VAL A 35 5.69 -0.41 2.16
N CYS A 36 6.53 -0.97 3.03
CA CYS A 36 6.25 -1.00 4.46
C CYS A 36 6.29 0.41 5.06
N ASN A 37 5.33 0.72 5.92
CA ASN A 37 5.29 2.01 6.63
C ASN A 37 6.42 2.13 7.67
N ASP A 38 6.95 1.01 8.16
CA ASP A 38 8.08 0.99 9.07
C ASP A 38 9.39 1.19 8.30
N LEU A 39 9.98 2.37 8.44
CA LEU A 39 11.21 2.75 7.74
C LEU A 39 12.43 1.98 8.24
N GLU A 40 12.41 1.46 9.47
CA GLU A 40 13.49 0.65 10.02
C GLU A 40 13.49 -0.77 9.42
N CYS A 41 12.31 -1.29 9.06
CA CYS A 41 12.14 -2.56 8.35
C CYS A 41 12.65 -2.47 6.90
N GLY A 42 12.32 -1.41 6.18
CA GLY A 42 12.78 -1.19 4.79
C GLY A 42 12.25 -2.21 3.77
N PHE A 43 11.22 -2.97 4.13
CA PHE A 43 10.65 -4.01 3.27
C PHE A 43 9.80 -3.42 2.14
N ILE A 44 10.09 -3.85 0.91
CA ILE A 44 9.31 -3.53 -0.29
C ILE A 44 9.03 -4.79 -1.11
N GLU A 45 7.87 -4.85 -1.76
CA GLU A 45 7.45 -5.96 -2.60
C GLU A 45 6.81 -5.43 -3.89
N LEU A 46 7.21 -5.95 -5.05
CA LEU A 46 6.63 -5.55 -6.33
C LEU A 46 5.20 -6.09 -6.47
N ILE A 47 4.28 -5.26 -6.93
CA ILE A 47 2.93 -5.67 -7.34
C ILE A 47 2.99 -6.00 -8.83
N GLU A 48 3.20 -7.29 -9.14
CA GLU A 48 3.08 -7.84 -10.51
C GLU A 48 1.63 -7.99 -10.96
#